data_AF-A0A7K0ZEC0-F1
#
_entry.id   AF-A0A7K0ZEC0-F1
#
_cell.length_a   1.000
_cell.length_b   1.000
_cell.length_c   1.000
_cell.angle_alpha   90.00
_cell.angle_beta   90.00
_cell.angle_gamma   90.00
#
_symmetry.space_group_name_H-M   'P 1'
#
loop_
_entity.id
_entity.type
_entity.pdbx_description
1 polymer ?
#
loop_
_entity_poly.entity_id
_entity_poly.type
_entity_poly.pdbx_seq_one_letter_code
_entity_poly.pdbx_strand_id
1 'polypeptide(L)'
;MADLSDLRTRIDAIDKAIVELLADRMNVCREVAEIKETTGATVIQPQRVRDVLASRRQWAIDCGVDADFAEQLFRILLSETHRIEVAESRQEPAPTKEAGNTTRSELDTVACRIDHVVVAVADLPAATKFFSGMGFTTTATDDS
;
A
#
# COMPACT_ATOMS: atom_id res chain seq x y z
N MET A 1 31.22 -4.53 24.61
CA MET A 1 30.43 -5.36 23.68
C MET A 1 28.99 -4.93 23.86
N ALA A 2 28.30 -4.55 22.79
CA ALA A 2 26.86 -4.26 22.90
C ALA A 2 26.12 -5.54 23.29
N ASP A 3 25.28 -5.48 24.31
CA ASP A 3 24.44 -6.60 24.69
C ASP A 3 23.23 -6.69 23.73
N LEU A 4 22.59 -7.85 23.65
CA LEU A 4 21.41 -8.09 22.83
C LEU A 4 20.30 -7.07 23.13
N SER A 5 20.19 -6.62 24.38
CA SER A 5 19.24 -5.59 24.79
C SER A 5 19.52 -4.25 24.07
N ASP A 6 20.77 -3.82 24.01
CA ASP A 6 21.15 -2.54 23.39
C ASP A 6 20.85 -2.54 21.89
N LEU A 7 21.12 -3.68 21.23
CA LEU A 7 20.81 -3.85 19.81
C LEU A 7 19.30 -3.79 19.55
N ARG A 8 18.48 -4.41 20.42
CA ARG A 8 17.02 -4.35 20.30
C ARG A 8 16.49 -2.93 20.50
N THR A 9 16.97 -2.22 21.51
CA THR A 9 16.59 -0.80 21.71
C THR A 9 16.95 0.06 20.50
N ARG A 10 18.09 -0.23 19.84
CA ARG A 10 18.46 0.48 18.62
C ARG A 10 17.54 0.13 17.45
N ILE A 11 17.10 -1.13 17.32
CA ILE A 11 16.10 -1.54 16.33
C ILE A 11 14.78 -0.81 16.60
N ASP A 12 14.30 -0.81 17.84
CA ASP A 12 13.05 -0.12 18.22
C ASP A 12 13.09 1.38 17.86
N ALA A 13 14.24 2.02 18.04
CA ALA A 13 14.43 3.43 17.65
C ALA A 13 14.39 3.63 16.12
N ILE A 14 14.98 2.71 15.34
CA ILE A 14 14.90 2.73 13.88
C ILE A 14 13.45 2.50 13.43
N ASP A 15 12.76 1.54 14.02
CA ASP A 15 11.38 1.20 13.68
C ASP A 15 10.44 2.37 13.99
N LYS A 16 10.66 3.07 15.11
CA LYS A 16 9.94 4.30 15.43
C LYS A 16 10.16 5.38 14.36
N ALA A 17 11.41 5.59 13.94
CA ALA A 17 11.72 6.56 12.88
C ALA A 17 11.10 6.16 11.53
N ILE A 18 11.02 4.86 11.22
CA ILE A 18 10.31 4.38 10.03
C ILE A 18 8.83 4.77 10.11
N VAL A 19 8.17 4.57 11.26
CA VAL A 19 6.75 4.95 11.43
C VAL A 19 6.54 6.46 11.27
N GLU A 20 7.44 7.29 11.81
CA GLU A 20 7.40 8.75 11.66
C GLU A 20 7.55 9.16 10.17
N LEU A 21 8.53 8.60 9.47
CA LEU A 21 8.74 8.85 8.04
C LEU A 21 7.56 8.38 7.17
N LEU A 22 6.88 7.30 7.56
CA LEU A 22 5.67 6.85 6.88
C LEU A 22 4.54 7.87 7.05
N ALA A 23 4.35 8.40 8.25
CA ALA A 23 3.34 9.43 8.52
C ALA A 23 3.58 10.68 7.65
N ASP A 24 4.82 11.17 7.62
CA ASP A 24 5.21 12.32 6.79
C ASP A 24 4.96 12.03 5.30
N ARG A 25 5.36 10.86 4.82
CA ARG A 25 5.11 10.45 3.44
C ARG A 25 3.61 10.43 3.12
N MET A 26 2.76 9.95 4.03
CA MET A 26 1.31 9.92 3.81
C MET A 26 0.69 11.32 3.79
N ASN A 27 1.21 12.26 4.58
CA ASN A 27 0.77 13.66 4.52
C ASN A 27 1.04 14.27 3.14
N VAL A 28 2.26 14.08 2.62
CA VAL A 28 2.62 14.54 1.27
C VAL A 28 1.78 13.85 0.20
N CYS A 29 1.44 12.56 0.37
CA CYS A 29 0.56 11.85 -0.56
C CYS A 29 -0.86 12.44 -0.60
N ARG A 30 -1.42 12.92 0.51
CA ARG A 30 -2.71 13.63 0.53
C ARG A 30 -2.65 14.95 -0.22
N GLU A 31 -1.60 15.75 0.01
CA GLU A 31 -1.40 16.99 -0.75
C GLU A 31 -1.29 16.72 -2.26
N VAL A 32 -0.61 15.64 -2.66
CA VAL A 32 -0.56 15.20 -4.06
C VAL A 32 -1.94 14.79 -4.58
N ALA A 33 -2.75 14.10 -3.77
CA ALA A 33 -4.10 13.69 -4.12
C ALA A 33 -5.01 14.91 -4.38
N GLU A 34 -5.01 15.88 -3.47
CA GLU A 34 -5.75 17.15 -3.59
C GLU A 34 -5.37 17.90 -4.89
N ILE A 35 -4.07 17.98 -5.21
CA ILE A 35 -3.60 18.62 -6.44
C ILE A 35 -4.06 17.83 -7.69
N LYS A 36 -4.01 16.49 -7.65
CA LYS A 36 -4.47 15.68 -8.78
C LYS A 36 -5.97 15.80 -9.01
N GLU A 37 -6.76 15.88 -7.95
CA GLU A 37 -8.21 16.08 -8.03
C GLU A 37 -8.54 17.42 -8.68
N THR A 38 -7.89 18.50 -8.26
CA THR A 38 -8.10 19.84 -8.84
C THR A 38 -7.62 19.99 -10.28
N THR A 39 -6.62 19.20 -10.70
CA THR A 39 -6.04 19.26 -12.05
C THR A 39 -6.62 18.22 -13.02
N GLY A 40 -7.47 17.30 -12.54
CA GLY A 40 -8.02 16.22 -13.35
C GLY A 40 -6.97 15.20 -13.82
N ALA A 41 -5.82 15.14 -13.14
CA ALA A 41 -4.77 14.19 -13.47
C ALA A 41 -5.20 12.75 -13.12
N THR A 42 -4.83 11.77 -13.95
CA THR A 42 -5.17 10.37 -13.69
C THR A 42 -4.57 9.89 -12.37
N VAL A 43 -5.39 9.18 -11.60
CA VAL A 43 -5.02 8.57 -10.30
C VAL A 43 -3.81 7.66 -10.48
N ILE A 44 -3.83 6.80 -11.51
CA ILE A 44 -2.74 5.88 -11.82
C ILE A 44 -1.93 6.36 -13.03
N GLN A 45 -0.61 6.48 -12.83
CA GLN A 45 0.37 6.81 -13.87
C GLN A 45 1.40 5.68 -13.98
N PRO A 46 1.20 4.69 -14.87
CA PRO A 46 2.03 3.47 -14.90
C PRO A 46 3.53 3.73 -15.11
N GLN A 47 3.88 4.72 -15.93
CA GLN A 47 5.28 5.10 -16.15
C GLN A 47 5.92 5.62 -14.85
N ARG A 48 5.21 6.47 -14.11
CA ARG A 48 5.69 7.00 -12.83
C ARG A 48 5.95 5.88 -11.82
N VAL A 49 5.07 4.89 -11.74
CA VAL A 49 5.26 3.70 -10.88
C VAL A 49 6.54 2.95 -11.26
N ARG A 50 6.76 2.70 -12.56
CA ARG A 50 7.99 2.06 -13.04
C ARG A 50 9.25 2.84 -12.65
N ASP A 51 9.26 4.15 -12.85
CA ASP A 51 10.41 5.01 -12.55
C ASP A 51 10.70 5.06 -11.05
N VAL A 52 9.66 5.11 -10.22
CA VAL A 52 9.81 5.02 -8.76
C VAL A 52 10.45 3.68 -8.39
N LEU A 53 9.89 2.55 -8.82
CA LEU A 53 10.44 1.25 -8.44
C LEU A 53 11.89 1.07 -8.93
N ALA A 54 12.19 1.47 -10.17
CA ALA A 54 13.55 1.40 -10.70
C ALA A 54 14.56 2.23 -9.86
N SER A 55 14.21 3.48 -9.53
CA SER A 55 15.08 4.32 -8.69
C SER A 55 15.28 3.76 -7.28
N ARG A 56 14.24 3.18 -6.67
CA ARG A 56 14.32 2.61 -5.31
C ARG A 56 15.13 1.32 -5.27
N ARG A 57 15.03 0.49 -6.30
CA ARG A 57 15.94 -0.66 -6.48
C ARG A 57 17.39 -0.20 -6.53
N GLN A 58 17.69 0.86 -7.29
CA GLN A 58 19.06 1.38 -7.37
C GLN A 58 19.55 1.88 -6.00
N TRP A 59 18.73 2.65 -5.27
CA TRP A 59 19.10 3.10 -3.93
C TRP A 59 19.33 1.96 -2.95
N ALA A 60 18.56 0.87 -3.06
CA ALA A 60 18.77 -0.32 -2.23
C ALA A 60 20.14 -0.95 -2.52
N ILE A 61 20.49 -1.11 -3.80
CA ILE A 61 21.80 -1.62 -4.23
C ILE A 61 22.93 -0.74 -3.67
N ASP A 62 22.81 0.58 -3.81
CA ASP A 62 23.81 1.54 -3.35
C ASP A 62 24.02 1.50 -1.82
N CYS A 63 22.97 1.15 -1.07
CA CYS A 63 22.98 1.03 0.39
C CYS A 63 23.27 -0.40 0.90
N GLY A 64 23.50 -1.37 0.01
CA GLY A 64 23.71 -2.77 0.38
C GLY A 64 22.47 -3.50 0.91
N VAL A 65 21.28 -3.02 0.55
CA VAL A 65 19.98 -3.65 0.82
C VAL A 65 19.55 -4.47 -0.38
N ASP A 66 18.92 -5.62 -0.15
CA ASP A 66 18.34 -6.43 -1.22
C ASP A 66 17.31 -5.63 -2.04
N ALA A 67 17.51 -5.56 -3.36
CA ALA A 67 16.70 -4.73 -4.23
C ALA A 67 15.26 -5.23 -4.35
N ASP A 68 15.04 -6.54 -4.27
CA ASP A 68 13.71 -7.14 -4.37
C ASP A 68 12.91 -6.92 -3.08
N PHE A 69 13.57 -6.97 -1.92
CA PHE A 69 13.00 -6.58 -0.63
C PHE A 69 12.58 -5.10 -0.61
N ALA A 70 13.46 -4.20 -1.06
CA ALA A 70 13.14 -2.78 -1.14
C ALA A 70 11.98 -2.52 -2.10
N GLU A 71 11.97 -3.16 -3.27
CA GLU A 71 10.87 -3.05 -4.22
C GLU A 71 9.54 -3.49 -3.61
N GLN A 72 9.50 -4.62 -2.89
CA GLN A 72 8.30 -5.10 -2.20
C GLN A 72 7.77 -4.07 -1.20
N LEU A 73 8.64 -3.49 -0.38
CA LEU A 73 8.27 -2.41 0.54
C LEU A 73 7.65 -1.23 -0.22
N PHE A 74 8.31 -0.74 -1.27
CA PHE A 74 7.82 0.41 -2.02
C PHE A 74 6.53 0.13 -2.80
N ARG A 75 6.29 -1.12 -3.23
CA ARG A 75 4.99 -1.53 -3.80
C ARG A 75 3.87 -1.42 -2.77
N ILE A 76 4.11 -1.81 -1.52
CA ILE A 76 3.14 -1.64 -0.42
C ILE A 76 2.86 -0.15 -0.20
N LEU A 77 3.90 0.69 -0.16
CA LEU A 77 3.75 2.14 0.02
C LEU A 77 2.98 2.82 -1.12
N LEU A 78 3.23 2.41 -2.37
CA LEU A 78 2.48 2.89 -3.53
C LEU A 78 1.02 2.43 -3.48
N SER A 79 0.75 1.19 -3.07
CA SER A 79 -0.61 0.71 -2.87
C SER A 79 -1.38 1.54 -1.84
N GLU A 80 -0.75 1.88 -0.71
CA GLU A 80 -1.38 2.75 0.29
C GLU A 80 -1.58 4.18 -0.23
N THR A 81 -0.68 4.68 -1.08
CA THR A 81 -0.84 5.99 -1.73
C THR A 81 -2.09 6.01 -2.60
N HIS A 82 -2.28 5.00 -3.46
CA HIS A 82 -3.49 4.90 -4.28
C HIS A 82 -4.74 4.78 -3.42
N ARG A 83 -4.66 4.07 -2.28
CA ARG A 83 -5.79 3.98 -1.35
C ARG A 83 -6.16 5.34 -0.78
N ILE A 84 -5.18 6.17 -0.40
CA ILE A 84 -5.42 7.53 0.08
C ILE A 84 -6.11 8.36 -1.02
N GLU A 85 -5.56 8.34 -2.24
CA GLU A 85 -6.11 9.06 -3.39
C GLU A 85 -7.56 8.64 -3.70
N VAL A 86 -7.88 7.35 -3.59
CA VAL A 86 -9.24 6.84 -3.79
C VAL A 86 -10.13 7.11 -2.57
N ALA A 87 -9.60 7.07 -1.35
CA ALA A 87 -10.39 7.24 -0.13
C ALA A 87 -10.91 8.67 0.02
N GLU A 88 -10.21 9.69 -0.47
CA GLU A 88 -10.73 11.07 -0.48
C GLU A 88 -12.00 11.20 -1.34
N SER A 89 -12.16 10.34 -2.36
CA SER A 89 -13.41 10.25 -3.14
C SER A 89 -14.55 9.51 -2.41
N ARG A 90 -14.27 8.79 -1.30
CA ARG A 90 -15.26 8.00 -0.56
C ARG A 90 -15.88 8.81 0.57
N GLN A 91 -17.20 8.72 0.72
CA GLN A 91 -17.95 9.39 1.80
C GLN A 91 -17.93 8.63 3.14
N GLU A 92 -17.41 7.40 3.19
CA GLU A 92 -17.40 6.59 4.41
C GLU A 92 -16.14 6.85 5.25
N PRO A 93 -16.27 7.04 6.58
CA PRO A 93 -15.12 7.25 7.46
C PRO A 93 -14.23 6.00 7.50
N ALA A 94 -12.91 6.22 7.56
CA ALA A 94 -11.95 5.12 7.69
C ALA A 94 -12.26 4.30 8.96
N PRO A 95 -12.18 2.96 8.89
CA PRO A 95 -12.44 2.11 10.04
C PRO A 95 -11.43 2.40 11.15
N THR A 96 -11.90 2.50 12.40
CA THR A 96 -11.05 2.66 13.57
C THR A 96 -10.17 1.43 13.75
N LYS A 97 -8.85 1.63 13.72
CA LYS A 97 -7.86 0.58 13.97
C LYS A 97 -7.29 0.77 15.37
N GLU A 98 -7.80 0.04 16.35
CA GLU A 98 -7.28 0.06 17.71
C GLU A 98 -6.09 -0.90 17.86
N ALA A 99 -5.00 -0.43 18.48
CA ALA A 99 -3.83 -1.26 18.78
C ALA A 99 -4.07 -2.26 19.95
N GLY A 100 -5.24 -2.18 20.60
CA GLY A 100 -5.60 -3.00 21.75
C GLY A 100 -5.70 -4.50 21.45
N ASN A 101 -5.81 -5.28 22.53
CA ASN A 101 -5.91 -6.74 22.56
C ASN A 101 -7.26 -7.22 21.99
N THR A 102 -7.55 -6.88 20.74
CA THR A 102 -8.54 -7.58 19.93
C THR A 102 -8.06 -9.03 19.84
N THR A 103 -8.96 -9.99 20.00
CA THR A 103 -8.68 -11.41 19.77
C THR A 103 -8.25 -11.56 18.32
N ARG A 104 -6.96 -11.33 18.05
CA ARG A 104 -6.38 -11.49 16.73
C ARG A 104 -6.50 -12.96 16.40
N SER A 105 -7.15 -13.27 15.30
CA SER A 105 -7.18 -14.63 14.79
C SER A 105 -5.73 -15.07 14.55
N GLU A 106 -5.40 -16.35 14.71
CA GLU A 106 -4.07 -16.86 14.32
C GLU A 106 -3.76 -16.52 12.85
N LEU A 107 -4.81 -16.39 12.03
CA LEU A 107 -4.74 -15.93 10.65
C LEU A 107 -4.26 -14.48 10.50
N ASP A 108 -4.43 -13.60 11.49
CA ASP A 108 -4.00 -12.20 11.42
C ASP A 108 -2.47 -12.06 11.41
N THR A 109 -1.73 -13.11 11.83
CA THR A 109 -0.26 -13.14 11.74
C THR A 109 0.24 -13.44 10.33
N VAL A 110 -0.60 -14.01 9.47
CA VAL A 110 -0.23 -14.49 8.12
C VAL A 110 -1.08 -13.90 6.99
N ALA A 111 -2.23 -13.30 7.30
CA ALA A 111 -3.14 -12.71 6.33
C ALA A 111 -2.82 -11.23 6.12
N CYS A 112 -2.69 -10.82 4.85
CA CYS A 112 -2.71 -9.41 4.47
C CYS A 112 -4.04 -9.06 3.83
N ARG A 113 -4.52 -7.83 4.07
CA ARG A 113 -5.68 -7.29 3.37
C ARG A 113 -5.27 -6.92 1.95
N ILE A 114 -5.95 -7.50 0.96
CA ILE A 114 -5.77 -7.14 -0.45
C ILE A 114 -6.82 -6.08 -0.79
N ASP A 115 -6.39 -4.82 -0.90
CA ASP A 115 -7.28 -3.69 -1.23
C ASP A 115 -7.54 -3.58 -2.75
N HIS A 116 -6.60 -4.05 -3.59
CA HIS A 116 -6.77 -4.06 -5.03
C HIS A 116 -6.07 -5.28 -5.65
N VAL A 117 -6.74 -5.96 -6.58
CA VAL A 117 -6.18 -7.08 -7.34
C VAL A 117 -6.63 -6.95 -8.80
N VAL A 118 -5.70 -7.08 -9.73
CA VAL A 118 -5.98 -7.13 -11.17
C VAL A 118 -5.80 -8.56 -11.62
N VAL A 119 -6.83 -9.14 -12.22
CA VAL A 119 -6.83 -10.54 -12.65
C VAL A 119 -7.26 -10.59 -14.12
N ALA A 120 -6.43 -11.24 -14.95
CA ALA A 120 -6.81 -11.53 -16.33
C ALA A 120 -7.72 -12.76 -16.37
N VAL A 121 -8.85 -12.66 -17.06
CA VAL A 121 -9.83 -13.74 -17.17
C VAL A 121 -10.17 -14.01 -18.63
N ALA A 122 -10.42 -15.28 -18.97
CA ALA A 122 -10.81 -15.67 -20.31
C ALA A 122 -12.27 -15.30 -20.65
N ASP A 123 -13.14 -15.24 -19.63
CA ASP A 123 -14.56 -14.93 -19.75
C ASP A 123 -14.96 -13.98 -18.61
N LEU A 124 -15.16 -12.70 -18.96
CA LEU A 124 -15.50 -11.65 -18.01
C LEU A 124 -16.91 -11.82 -17.40
N PRO A 125 -17.97 -12.15 -18.15
CA PRO A 125 -19.28 -12.51 -17.59
C PRO A 125 -19.22 -13.63 -16.53
N ALA A 126 -18.50 -14.72 -16.81
CA ALA A 126 -18.38 -15.84 -15.89
C ALA A 126 -17.65 -15.44 -14.59
N ALA A 127 -16.55 -14.69 -14.71
CA ALA A 127 -15.80 -14.17 -13.57
C ALA A 127 -16.65 -13.24 -12.70
N THR A 128 -17.39 -12.31 -13.33
CA THR A 128 -18.27 -11.37 -12.64
C THR A 128 -19.30 -12.10 -11.79
N LYS A 129 -19.98 -13.12 -12.37
CA LYS A 129 -20.95 -13.94 -11.65
C LYS A 129 -20.33 -14.69 -10.46
N PHE A 130 -19.13 -15.22 -10.64
CA PHE A 130 -18.39 -15.90 -9.58
C PHE A 130 -18.09 -14.97 -8.39
N PHE A 131 -17.56 -13.78 -8.65
CA PHE A 131 -17.25 -12.81 -7.59
C PHE A 131 -18.52 -12.26 -6.91
N SER A 132 -19.58 -11.98 -7.67
CA SER A 132 -20.88 -11.63 -7.07
C SER A 132 -21.44 -12.73 -6.18
N GLY A 133 -21.25 -14.00 -6.56
CA GLY A 133 -21.65 -15.15 -5.74
C GLY A 133 -20.93 -15.24 -4.38
N MET A 134 -19.73 -14.66 -4.28
CA MET A 134 -18.96 -14.55 -3.03
C MET A 134 -19.26 -13.27 -2.24
N GLY A 135 -20.23 -12.46 -2.69
CA GLY A 135 -20.63 -11.22 -2.02
C GLY A 135 -19.84 -9.97 -2.43
N PHE A 136 -19.01 -10.06 -3.48
CA PHE A 136 -18.35 -8.87 -4.02
C PHE A 136 -19.31 -8.07 -4.91
N THR A 137 -19.26 -6.74 -4.79
CA THR A 137 -19.94 -5.82 -5.71
C THR A 137 -19.09 -5.60 -6.95
N THR A 138 -19.71 -5.69 -8.13
CA THR A 138 -19.01 -5.54 -9.41
C THR A 138 -19.47 -4.28 -10.13
N THR A 139 -18.53 -3.46 -10.59
CA THR A 139 -18.80 -2.25 -11.37
C THR A 139 -17.98 -2.33 -12.65
N ALA A 140 -18.63 -2.12 -13.80
CA ALA A 140 -17.93 -2.02 -15.08
C ALA A 140 -17.10 -0.73 -15.09
N THR A 141 -15.85 -0.82 -15.54
CA THR A 141 -14.93 0.32 -15.68
C THR A 141 -14.50 0.40 -17.15
N ASP A 142 -14.52 1.60 -17.72
CA ASP A 142 -14.12 1.86 -19.11
C ASP A 142 -12.59 1.98 -19.20
N ASP A 143 -11.86 0.91 -18.88
CA ASP A 143 -10.46 0.81 -19.27
C ASP A 143 -10.43 0.36 -20.74
N SER A 144 -10.30 1.34 -21.64
CA SER A 144 -10.05 1.11 -23.09
C SER A 144 -8.55 1.02 -23.38
#